data_AF-A0A9E4DKB7-F1
#
_entry.id   AF-A0A9E4DKB7-F1
#
_cell.length_a   1.000
_cell.length_b   1.000
_cell.length_c   1.000
_cell.angle_alpha   90.00
_cell.angle_beta   90.00
_cell.angle_gamma   90.00
#
_symmetry.space_group_name_H-M   'P 1'
#
loop_
_entity.id
_entity.type
_entity.pdbx_description
1 polymer ?
#
loop_
_entity_poly.entity_id
_entity_poly.type
_entity_poly.pdbx_seq_one_letter_code
_entity_poly.pdbx_strand_id
1 'polypeptide(L)'
;MNTRDNLPKADLDAFIDDQLNAEQRIEVLEYLDRHPGQMAEVQEMRHLMDTMALVYHDVPGMERARPPVASLRSRRPWHFALSAMLVLSLGMGSGWSLYAWLGPEPPAKILALANLDGSERKRGDLLVHISSMDEEKVVGAFNEVEQILLSRARSGQGGQVEIVANADGLGVLRAESPYADRVRELARKYGQVSFRACGIAMQAAQAKEQRPIELLPEAARVDAALEEILRRLQQGWVYVKA
;
A
#
# COMPACT_ATOMS: atom_id res chain seq x y z
N MET A 1 -19.46 1.62 -34.78
CA MET A 1 -19.44 2.83 -33.94
C MET A 1 -18.05 2.97 -33.35
N ASN A 2 -17.42 4.14 -33.50
CA ASN A 2 -16.00 4.37 -33.25
C ASN A 2 -15.82 4.83 -31.78
N THR A 3 -15.01 4.14 -30.98
CA THR A 3 -14.77 4.42 -29.55
C THR A 3 -14.02 5.74 -29.29
N ARG A 4 -13.78 6.55 -30.33
CA ARG A 4 -12.95 7.77 -30.34
C ARG A 4 -13.73 9.07 -30.13
N ASP A 5 -15.05 9.00 -30.04
CA ASP A 5 -15.91 10.19 -29.91
C ASP A 5 -16.32 10.47 -28.46
N ASN A 6 -15.82 9.70 -27.49
CA ASN A 6 -16.17 9.88 -26.09
C ASN A 6 -14.94 9.59 -25.21
N LEU A 7 -14.04 10.57 -25.09
CA LEU A 7 -12.95 10.48 -24.12
C LEU A 7 -13.54 10.50 -22.69
N PRO A 8 -13.05 9.67 -21.76
CA PRO A 8 -13.46 9.74 -20.37
C PRO A 8 -13.19 11.14 -19.80
N LYS A 9 -14.16 11.73 -19.09
CA LYS A 9 -13.98 13.03 -18.41
C LYS A 9 -12.73 13.05 -17.51
N ALA A 10 -12.38 11.91 -16.91
CA ALA A 10 -11.18 11.75 -16.10
C ALA A 10 -9.87 12.08 -16.86
N ASP A 11 -9.79 11.79 -18.16
CA ASP A 11 -8.60 12.07 -18.96
C ASP A 11 -8.50 13.56 -19.31
N LEU A 12 -9.64 14.25 -19.49
CA LEU A 12 -9.69 15.70 -19.66
C LEU A 12 -9.29 16.43 -18.37
N ASP A 13 -9.79 15.99 -17.22
CA ASP A 13 -9.44 16.55 -15.92
C ASP A 13 -7.95 16.30 -15.61
N ALA A 14 -7.44 15.09 -15.86
CA ALA A 14 -6.01 14.77 -15.71
C ALA A 14 -5.12 15.56 -16.68
N PHE A 15 -5.61 15.92 -17.88
CA PHE A 15 -4.91 16.80 -18.80
C PHE A 15 -4.83 18.24 -18.26
N ILE A 16 -5.88 18.74 -17.60
CA ILE A 16 -5.88 20.07 -16.98
C ILE A 16 -4.82 20.14 -15.86
N ASP A 17 -4.72 19.09 -15.05
CA ASP A 17 -3.80 19.00 -13.90
C ASP A 17 -2.36 18.58 -14.24
N ASP A 18 -2.01 18.43 -15.53
CA ASP A 18 -0.70 17.94 -16.02
C ASP A 18 -0.31 16.54 -15.48
N GLN A 19 -1.30 15.66 -15.26
CA GLN A 19 -1.11 14.31 -14.70
C GLN A 19 -1.06 13.19 -15.76
N LEU A 20 -1.11 13.52 -17.05
CA LEU A 20 -1.07 12.55 -18.14
C LEU A 20 0.35 12.22 -18.59
N ASN A 21 0.56 10.97 -19.01
CA ASN A 21 1.80 10.58 -19.68
C ASN A 21 1.85 11.10 -21.13
N ALA A 22 3.01 11.01 -21.78
CA ALA A 22 3.23 11.58 -23.12
C ALA A 22 2.29 10.99 -24.20
N GLU A 23 1.96 9.71 -24.12
CA GLU A 23 1.09 9.03 -25.09
C GLU A 23 -0.37 9.45 -24.92
N GLN A 24 -0.88 9.43 -23.69
CA GLN A 24 -2.23 9.88 -23.34
C GLN A 24 -2.44 11.36 -23.66
N ARG A 25 -1.41 12.19 -23.47
CA ARG A 25 -1.47 13.62 -23.78
C ARG A 25 -1.65 13.87 -25.27
N ILE A 26 -1.01 13.07 -26.14
CA ILE A 26 -1.18 13.17 -27.60
C ILE A 26 -2.62 12.82 -27.98
N GLU A 27 -3.18 11.75 -27.41
CA GLU A 27 -4.56 11.33 -27.67
C GLU A 27 -5.60 12.38 -27.26
N VAL A 28 -5.42 12.98 -26.07
CA VAL A 28 -6.28 14.08 -25.61
C VAL A 28 -6.16 15.30 -26.53
N LEU A 29 -4.95 15.66 -26.97
CA LEU A 29 -4.74 16.79 -27.88
C LEU A 29 -5.41 16.56 -29.24
N GLU A 30 -5.28 15.35 -29.81
CA GLU A 30 -5.96 14.99 -31.07
C GLU A 30 -7.48 14.98 -30.93
N TYR A 31 -8.00 14.70 -29.74
CA TYR A 31 -9.43 14.76 -29.45
C TYR A 31 -9.92 16.20 -29.29
N LEU A 32 -9.17 17.05 -28.58
CA LEU A 32 -9.51 18.47 -28.39
C LEU A 32 -9.43 19.27 -29.70
N ASP A 33 -8.51 18.93 -30.61
CA ASP A 33 -8.43 19.53 -31.95
C ASP A 33 -9.71 19.28 -32.77
N ARG A 34 -10.34 18.12 -32.58
CA ARG A 34 -11.61 17.75 -33.21
C ARG A 34 -12.85 18.29 -32.50
N HIS A 35 -12.72 18.81 -31.28
CA HIS A 35 -13.82 19.29 -30.43
C HIS A 35 -13.55 20.71 -29.91
N PRO A 36 -13.71 21.76 -30.75
CA PRO A 36 -13.34 23.14 -30.40
C PRO A 36 -14.13 23.70 -29.20
N GLY A 37 -15.36 23.22 -28.96
CA GLY A 37 -16.14 23.61 -27.78
C GLY A 37 -15.52 23.13 -26.46
N GLN A 38 -14.94 21.93 -26.43
CA GLN A 38 -14.28 21.39 -25.24
C GLN A 38 -12.87 21.98 -25.05
N MET A 39 -12.18 22.28 -26.16
CA MET A 39 -10.92 23.03 -26.10
C MET A 39 -11.12 24.40 -25.44
N ALA A 40 -12.20 25.12 -25.75
CA ALA A 40 -12.50 26.40 -25.13
C ALA A 40 -12.71 26.29 -23.61
N GLU A 41 -13.44 25.26 -23.15
CA GLU A 41 -13.68 25.00 -21.72
C GLU A 41 -12.37 24.66 -20.97
N VAL A 42 -11.52 23.82 -21.57
CA VAL A 42 -10.20 23.47 -21.00
C VAL A 42 -9.29 24.69 -20.91
N GLN A 43 -9.28 25.54 -21.93
CA GLN A 43 -8.49 26.78 -21.94
C GLN A 43 -8.95 27.78 -20.88
N GLU A 44 -10.26 27.92 -20.69
CA GLU A 44 -10.83 28.76 -19.64
C GLU A 44 -10.41 28.27 -18.24
N MET A 45 -10.50 26.96 -18.00
CA MET A 45 -10.10 26.36 -16.72
C MET A 45 -8.60 26.59 -16.43
N ARG A 46 -7.74 26.38 -17.42
CA ARG A 46 -6.30 26.64 -17.28
C ARG A 46 -6.00 28.11 -17.03
N HIS A 47 -6.69 29.00 -17.73
CA HIS A 47 -6.55 30.45 -17.51
C HIS A 47 -6.90 30.84 -16.06
N LEU A 48 -7.95 30.25 -15.48
CA LEU A 48 -8.30 30.46 -14.07
C LEU A 48 -7.21 29.95 -13.12
N MET A 49 -6.68 28.74 -13.36
CA MET A 49 -5.60 28.18 -12.55
C MET A 49 -4.33 29.03 -12.60
N ASP A 50 -3.93 29.49 -13.78
CA ASP A 50 -2.77 30.38 -13.96
C ASP A 50 -2.98 31.72 -13.24
N THR A 51 -4.19 32.27 -13.32
CA THR A 51 -4.57 33.50 -12.61
C THR A 51 -4.49 33.30 -11.09
N MET A 52 -4.99 32.17 -10.58
CA MET A 52 -4.88 31.86 -9.14
C MET A 52 -3.42 31.67 -8.73
N ALA A 53 -2.61 30.98 -9.52
CA ALA A 53 -1.19 30.78 -9.24
C ALA A 53 -0.44 32.13 -9.13
N LEU A 54 -0.77 33.10 -9.98
CA LEU A 54 -0.22 34.45 -9.91
C LEU A 54 -0.65 35.19 -8.63
N VAL A 55 -1.92 35.10 -8.24
CA VAL A 55 -2.45 35.77 -7.03
C VAL A 55 -1.87 35.16 -5.75
N TYR A 56 -1.63 33.85 -5.74
CA TYR A 56 -1.08 33.13 -4.61
C TYR A 56 0.45 32.98 -4.65
N HIS A 57 1.15 33.64 -5.57
CA HIS A 57 2.61 33.60 -5.63
C HIS A 57 3.26 34.16 -4.35
N ASP A 58 2.68 35.20 -3.75
CA ASP A 58 3.28 35.95 -2.65
C ASP A 58 2.77 35.55 -1.24
N VAL A 59 1.98 34.48 -1.11
CA VAL A 59 1.70 33.95 0.24
C VAL A 59 2.99 33.33 0.79
N PRO A 60 3.53 33.85 1.90
CA PRO A 60 4.68 33.22 2.54
C PRO A 60 4.30 31.78 2.83
N GLY A 61 5.04 30.83 2.27
CA GLY A 61 4.91 29.43 2.64
C GLY A 61 4.96 29.36 4.16
N MET A 62 3.99 28.69 4.78
CA MET A 62 4.00 28.51 6.23
C MET A 62 5.25 27.70 6.58
N GLU A 63 6.34 28.41 6.87
CA GLU A 63 7.48 27.84 7.56
C GLU A 63 6.88 27.20 8.79
N ARG A 64 6.91 25.86 8.84
CA ARG A 64 6.47 25.11 10.02
C ARG A 64 7.26 25.69 11.18
N ALA A 65 6.58 26.50 12.00
CA ALA A 65 7.17 27.10 13.18
C ALA A 65 7.71 25.93 14.01
N ARG A 66 9.03 25.77 14.05
CA ARG A 66 9.67 24.85 14.98
C ARG A 66 9.26 25.35 16.36
N PRO A 67 8.58 24.54 17.18
CA PRO A 67 8.17 25.01 18.50
C PRO A 67 9.42 25.41 19.28
N PRO A 68 9.42 26.56 19.97
CA PRO A 68 10.54 26.92 20.83
C PRO A 68 10.65 25.85 21.91
N VAL A 69 11.79 25.14 21.95
CA VAL A 69 12.15 24.27 23.06
C VAL A 69 12.44 25.13 24.29
N ALA A 70 11.37 25.52 24.99
CA ALA A 70 11.48 26.18 26.28
C ALA A 70 11.96 25.15 27.31
N SER A 71 13.25 25.20 27.65
CA SER A 71 13.81 24.46 28.77
C SER A 71 13.28 25.03 30.09
N LEU A 72 12.11 24.57 30.52
CA LEU A 72 11.58 24.87 31.85
C LEU A 72 12.31 24.02 32.89
N ARG A 73 13.43 24.55 33.39
CA ARG A 73 14.11 24.03 34.59
C ARG A 73 13.27 24.37 35.81
N SER A 74 12.24 23.56 36.07
CA SER A 74 11.37 23.71 37.23
C SER A 74 12.01 23.04 38.45
N ARG A 75 12.44 23.85 39.44
CA ARG A 75 12.76 23.41 40.80
C ARG A 75 11.45 23.09 41.55
N ARG A 76 10.76 22.01 41.17
CA ARG A 76 9.50 21.59 41.80
C ARG A 76 9.77 20.58 42.92
N PRO A 77 9.21 20.75 44.14
CA PRO A 77 9.54 19.93 45.30
C PRO A 77 9.07 18.48 45.12
N TRP A 78 9.91 17.55 45.57
CA TRP A 78 9.86 16.10 45.32
C TRP A 78 8.57 15.41 45.78
N HIS A 79 7.80 16.05 46.67
CA HIS A 79 6.55 15.50 47.21
C HIS A 79 5.39 15.46 46.20
N PHE A 80 5.43 16.24 45.12
CA PHE A 80 4.46 16.11 44.02
C PHE A 80 4.79 14.96 43.05
N ALA A 81 5.98 14.37 43.13
CA ALA A 81 6.39 13.27 42.25
C ALA A 81 5.76 11.93 42.67
N LEU A 82 5.48 11.73 43.97
CA LEU A 82 4.95 10.45 44.49
C LEU A 82 3.48 10.22 44.15
N SER A 83 2.63 11.25 44.20
CA SER A 83 1.21 11.12 43.81
C SER A 83 1.03 11.02 42.29
N ALA A 84 1.86 11.74 41.52
CA ALA A 84 1.86 11.64 40.06
C ALA A 84 2.26 10.23 39.58
N MET A 85 3.17 9.54 40.28
CA MET A 85 3.61 8.18 39.93
C MET A 85 2.51 7.12 40.13
N LEU A 86 1.64 7.30 41.13
CA LEU A 86 0.52 6.40 41.40
C LEU A 86 -0.61 6.58 40.37
N VAL A 87 -0.91 7.82 39.98
CA VAL A 87 -1.89 8.11 38.93
C VAL A 87 -1.35 7.70 37.55
N LEU A 88 -0.06 7.92 37.28
CA LEU A 88 0.56 7.47 36.03
C LEU A 88 0.68 5.95 35.94
N SER A 89 0.98 5.23 37.02
CA SER A 89 1.04 3.75 36.97
C SER A 89 -0.34 3.11 36.75
N LEU A 90 -1.38 3.64 37.40
CA LEU A 90 -2.77 3.22 37.15
C LEU A 90 -3.26 3.62 35.75
N GLY A 91 -2.96 4.84 35.30
CA GLY A 91 -3.33 5.33 33.96
C GLY A 91 -2.55 4.64 32.82
N MET A 92 -1.29 4.28 33.04
CA MET A 92 -0.46 3.62 32.04
C MET A 92 -0.75 2.12 31.97
N GLY A 93 -1.04 1.47 33.11
CA GLY A 93 -1.47 0.06 33.12
C GLY A 93 -2.87 -0.13 32.52
N SER A 94 -3.83 0.72 32.91
CA SER A 94 -5.18 0.69 32.34
C SER A 94 -5.18 1.16 30.89
N GLY A 95 -4.44 2.22 30.56
CA GLY A 95 -4.33 2.79 29.22
C GLY A 95 -3.70 1.82 28.21
N TRP A 96 -2.67 1.06 28.57
CA TRP A 96 -2.07 0.08 27.65
C TRP A 96 -3.00 -1.11 27.38
N SER A 97 -3.71 -1.57 28.41
CA SER A 97 -4.67 -2.67 28.27
C SER A 97 -5.91 -2.25 27.48
N LEU A 98 -6.37 -1.01 27.67
CA LEU A 98 -7.47 -0.43 26.90
C LEU A 98 -7.03 -0.08 25.47
N TYR A 99 -5.79 0.36 25.24
CA TYR A 99 -5.21 0.56 23.91
C TYR A 99 -5.00 -0.76 23.15
N ALA A 100 -4.74 -1.87 23.83
CA ALA A 100 -4.74 -3.18 23.19
C ALA A 100 -6.15 -3.65 22.79
N TRP A 101 -7.22 -3.10 23.40
CA TRP A 101 -8.62 -3.43 23.10
C TRP A 101 -9.34 -2.41 22.19
N LEU A 102 -8.93 -1.15 22.21
CA LEU A 102 -9.55 -0.02 21.49
C LEU A 102 -8.55 0.83 20.68
N GLY A 103 -7.28 0.43 20.64
CA GLY A 103 -6.24 1.15 19.91
C GLY A 103 -6.63 1.33 18.45
N PRO A 104 -6.29 2.47 17.85
CA PRO A 104 -6.57 2.71 16.44
C PRO A 104 -5.91 1.60 15.62
N GLU A 105 -6.68 1.08 14.66
CA GLU A 105 -6.17 0.26 13.55
C GLU A 105 -4.83 0.85 13.07
N PRO A 106 -3.79 0.02 12.89
CA PRO A 106 -2.46 0.51 12.51
C PRO A 106 -2.59 1.43 11.29
N PRO A 107 -1.94 2.60 11.24
CA PRO A 107 -1.95 3.49 10.09
C PRO A 107 -1.07 2.94 8.95
N ALA A 108 -1.28 1.69 8.57
CA ALA A 108 -1.15 1.28 7.19
C ALA A 108 -2.58 1.33 6.65
N LYS A 109 -2.85 2.24 5.73
CA LYS A 109 -4.04 2.17 4.87
C LYS A 109 -4.05 0.79 4.20
N ILE A 110 -4.67 -0.19 4.84
CA ILE A 110 -5.36 -1.26 4.15
C ILE A 110 -6.54 -0.54 3.48
N LEU A 111 -6.25 0.12 2.37
CA LEU A 111 -7.25 0.46 1.38
C LEU A 111 -7.66 -0.90 0.79
N ALA A 112 -8.49 -1.62 1.54
CA ALA A 112 -9.35 -2.63 0.96
C ALA A 112 -10.19 -1.86 -0.06
N LEU A 113 -9.81 -1.97 -1.34
CA LEU A 113 -10.67 -1.61 -2.47
C LEU A 113 -11.83 -2.61 -2.47
N ALA A 114 -12.72 -2.46 -1.50
CA ALA A 114 -13.93 -3.24 -1.36
C ALA A 114 -15.09 -2.29 -1.63
N ASN A 115 -15.60 -2.34 -2.86
CA ASN A 115 -16.96 -2.04 -3.31
C ASN A 115 -16.92 -2.19 -4.85
N LEU A 116 -17.76 -2.94 -5.56
CA LEU A 116 -19.16 -3.35 -5.37
C LEU A 116 -19.31 -4.71 -6.04
N ASP A 117 -19.89 -5.70 -5.36
CA ASP A 117 -20.79 -6.69 -5.96
C ASP A 117 -20.97 -7.87 -5.00
N GLY A 118 -22.21 -7.98 -4.52
CA GLY A 118 -22.71 -8.97 -3.58
C GLY A 118 -23.03 -10.31 -4.23
N SER A 119 -22.14 -10.84 -5.08
CA SER A 119 -22.14 -12.28 -5.35
C SER A 119 -21.45 -12.98 -4.19
N GLU A 120 -21.97 -14.12 -3.73
CA GLU A 120 -21.42 -14.95 -2.67
C GLU A 120 -19.90 -15.21 -2.82
N ARG A 121 -19.06 -14.31 -2.31
CA ARG A 121 -17.60 -14.45 -2.36
C ARG A 121 -17.20 -15.56 -1.43
N LYS A 122 -16.23 -16.39 -1.85
CA LYS A 122 -15.41 -17.20 -0.96
C LYS A 122 -14.89 -16.29 0.16
N ARG A 123 -15.57 -16.31 1.31
CA ARG A 123 -15.27 -15.40 2.42
C ARG A 123 -13.86 -15.71 2.92
N GLY A 124 -12.94 -14.78 2.68
CA GLY A 124 -11.64 -14.77 3.34
C GLY A 124 -10.40 -14.94 2.46
N ASP A 125 -10.49 -15.11 1.14
CA ASP A 125 -9.26 -15.22 0.35
C ASP A 125 -8.49 -13.88 0.32
N LEU A 126 -7.19 -13.92 0.64
CA LEU A 126 -6.34 -12.74 0.83
C LEU A 126 -5.09 -12.84 -0.06
N LEU A 127 -4.83 -11.78 -0.82
CA LEU A 127 -3.64 -11.61 -1.63
C LEU A 127 -2.77 -10.52 -1.01
N VAL A 128 -1.56 -10.89 -0.59
CA VAL A 128 -0.57 -9.97 -0.04
C VAL A 128 0.55 -9.76 -1.03
N HIS A 129 0.78 -8.52 -1.42
CA HIS A 129 1.79 -8.16 -2.40
C HIS A 129 2.97 -7.48 -1.70
N ILE A 130 4.15 -8.11 -1.77
CA ILE A 130 5.40 -7.58 -1.22
C ILE A 130 6.23 -7.03 -2.38
N SER A 131 6.48 -5.72 -2.34
CA SER A 131 7.18 -5.01 -3.43
C SER A 131 8.59 -4.51 -3.08
N SER A 132 8.99 -4.58 -1.81
CA SER A 132 10.30 -4.11 -1.32
C SER A 132 10.95 -5.08 -0.34
N MET A 133 12.27 -4.97 -0.17
CA MET A 133 13.08 -5.64 0.86
C MET A 133 13.27 -4.80 2.13
N ASP A 134 12.41 -3.80 2.35
CA ASP A 134 12.41 -3.02 3.58
C ASP A 134 12.01 -3.92 4.78
N GLU A 135 12.88 -3.99 5.78
CA GLU A 135 12.74 -4.94 6.88
C GLU A 135 11.44 -4.74 7.66
N GLU A 136 11.09 -3.48 7.97
CA GLU A 136 9.88 -3.15 8.71
C GLU A 136 8.62 -3.58 7.96
N LYS A 137 8.57 -3.31 6.65
CA LYS A 137 7.43 -3.71 5.79
C LYS A 137 7.31 -5.21 5.63
N VAL A 138 8.43 -5.91 5.37
CA VAL A 138 8.41 -7.37 5.16
C VAL A 138 8.04 -8.10 6.45
N VAL A 139 8.64 -7.71 7.58
CA VAL A 139 8.31 -8.29 8.89
C VAL A 139 6.87 -7.97 9.27
N GLY A 140 6.42 -6.73 9.05
CA GLY A 140 5.03 -6.31 9.26
C GLY A 140 4.05 -7.18 8.47
N ALA A 141 4.30 -7.37 7.18
CA ALA A 141 3.46 -8.20 6.30
C ALA A 141 3.36 -9.65 6.78
N PHE A 142 4.48 -10.28 7.15
CA PHE A 142 4.46 -11.65 7.66
C PHE A 142 3.74 -11.77 9.01
N ASN A 143 3.91 -10.78 9.89
CA ASN A 143 3.21 -10.77 11.17
C ASN A 143 1.70 -10.62 10.98
N GLU A 144 1.27 -9.72 10.09
CA GLU A 144 -0.14 -9.53 9.78
C GLU A 144 -0.75 -10.80 9.14
N VAL A 145 -0.07 -11.40 8.17
CA VAL A 145 -0.48 -12.68 7.59
C VAL A 145 -0.62 -13.76 8.66
N GLU A 146 0.35 -13.89 9.56
CA GLU A 146 0.28 -14.89 10.63
C GLU A 146 -0.91 -14.62 11.57
N GLN A 147 -1.16 -13.37 11.96
CA GLN A 147 -2.30 -13.02 12.82
C GLN A 147 -3.64 -13.35 12.14
N ILE A 148 -3.76 -13.07 10.84
CA ILE A 148 -4.95 -13.41 10.05
C ILE A 148 -5.14 -14.94 9.99
N LEU A 149 -4.08 -15.70 9.77
CA LEU A 149 -4.15 -17.16 9.74
C LEU A 149 -4.50 -17.75 11.11
N LEU A 150 -3.92 -17.22 12.19
CA LEU A 150 -4.23 -17.61 13.56
C LEU A 150 -5.69 -17.35 13.93
N SER A 151 -6.22 -16.18 13.58
CA SER A 151 -7.61 -15.82 13.87
C SER A 151 -8.60 -16.71 13.10
N ARG A 152 -8.29 -17.04 11.85
CA ARG A 152 -9.05 -17.98 11.02
C ARG A 152 -9.05 -19.39 11.59
N ALA A 153 -7.88 -19.90 11.99
CA ALA A 153 -7.74 -21.22 12.60
C ALA A 153 -8.56 -21.36 13.89
N ARG A 154 -8.62 -20.32 14.73
CA ARG A 154 -9.42 -20.31 15.96
C ARG A 154 -10.93 -20.22 15.69
N SER A 155 -11.32 -19.45 14.68
CA SER A 155 -12.73 -19.19 14.38
C SER A 155 -13.35 -20.24 13.46
N GLY A 156 -12.58 -21.23 12.98
CA GLY A 156 -13.01 -22.20 11.98
C GLY A 156 -13.33 -21.57 10.62
N GLN A 157 -12.82 -20.35 10.36
CA GLN A 157 -13.04 -19.64 9.11
C GLN A 157 -12.02 -20.10 8.08
N GLY A 158 -12.51 -20.44 6.88
CA GLY A 158 -11.66 -20.77 5.75
C GLY A 158 -11.02 -19.54 5.10
N GLY A 159 -10.28 -19.77 4.02
CA GLY A 159 -9.73 -18.71 3.17
C GLY A 159 -8.24 -18.89 2.93
N GLN A 160 -7.85 -18.85 1.66
CA GLN A 160 -6.46 -18.96 1.22
C GLN A 160 -5.75 -17.63 1.43
N VAL A 161 -4.44 -17.71 1.65
CA VAL A 161 -3.56 -16.54 1.62
C VAL A 161 -2.49 -16.78 0.55
N GLU A 162 -2.39 -15.86 -0.39
CA GLU A 162 -1.36 -15.90 -1.42
C GLU A 162 -0.47 -14.68 -1.27
N ILE A 163 0.83 -14.93 -1.15
CA ILE A 163 1.86 -13.90 -1.01
C ILE A 163 2.59 -13.81 -2.34
N VAL A 164 2.48 -12.67 -3.02
CA VAL A 164 3.12 -12.39 -4.30
C VAL A 164 4.28 -11.44 -4.09
N ALA A 165 5.48 -11.85 -4.47
CA ALA A 165 6.68 -11.02 -4.41
C ALA A 165 7.10 -10.57 -5.81
N ASN A 166 7.27 -9.26 -6.00
CA ASN A 166 7.79 -8.68 -7.24
C ASN A 166 8.91 -7.69 -6.97
N ALA A 167 9.50 -7.13 -8.03
CA ALA A 167 10.56 -6.13 -7.96
C ALA A 167 11.66 -6.52 -6.95
N ASP A 168 12.04 -5.61 -6.05
CA ASP A 168 13.03 -5.90 -5.00
C ASP A 168 12.50 -6.92 -3.98
N GLY A 169 11.19 -6.94 -3.73
CA GLY A 169 10.51 -7.91 -2.87
C GLY A 169 10.74 -9.36 -3.27
N LEU A 170 11.17 -9.65 -4.50
CA LEU A 170 11.65 -10.98 -4.92
C LEU A 170 12.70 -11.56 -3.94
N GLY A 171 13.53 -10.69 -3.34
CA GLY A 171 14.52 -11.07 -2.34
C GLY A 171 13.97 -11.85 -1.14
N VAL A 172 12.67 -11.72 -0.85
CA VAL A 172 11.99 -12.44 0.23
C VAL A 172 11.83 -13.94 -0.09
N LEU A 173 11.74 -14.30 -1.37
CA LEU A 173 11.48 -15.68 -1.81
C LEU A 173 12.70 -16.39 -2.41
N ARG A 174 13.88 -15.75 -2.38
CA ARG A 174 15.15 -16.35 -2.84
C ARG A 174 15.70 -17.35 -1.82
N ALA A 175 16.49 -18.32 -2.30
CA ALA A 175 17.09 -19.36 -1.45
C ALA A 175 17.95 -18.76 -0.32
N GLU A 176 18.66 -17.67 -0.60
CA GLU A 176 19.53 -16.91 0.30
C GLU A 176 18.81 -15.82 1.11
N SER A 177 17.47 -15.82 1.12
CA SER A 177 16.70 -14.81 1.83
C SER A 177 16.90 -14.88 3.35
N PRO A 178 17.06 -13.75 4.06
CA PRO A 178 17.03 -13.73 5.53
C PRO A 178 15.67 -14.17 6.09
N TYR A 179 14.62 -14.22 5.26
CA TYR A 179 13.27 -14.63 5.64
C TYR A 179 12.97 -16.10 5.31
N ALA A 180 13.95 -16.88 4.83
CA ALA A 180 13.75 -18.26 4.40
C ALA A 180 13.10 -19.16 5.47
N ASP A 181 13.56 -19.04 6.73
CA ASP A 181 13.01 -19.82 7.84
C ASP A 181 11.55 -19.43 8.13
N ARG A 182 11.21 -18.14 7.97
CA ARG A 182 9.85 -17.62 8.19
C ARG A 182 8.89 -18.10 7.12
N VAL A 183 9.29 -18.05 5.85
CA VAL A 183 8.52 -18.61 4.73
C VAL A 183 8.26 -20.11 4.94
N ARG A 184 9.30 -20.85 5.32
CA ARG A 184 9.23 -22.29 5.58
C ARG A 184 8.34 -22.62 6.79
N GLU A 185 8.37 -21.80 7.83
CA GLU A 185 7.49 -21.95 9.00
C GLU A 185 6.03 -21.74 8.60
N LEU A 186 5.72 -20.64 7.91
CA LEU A 186 4.36 -20.32 7.47
C LEU A 186 3.79 -21.40 6.55
N ALA A 187 4.57 -21.88 5.57
CA ALA A 187 4.15 -22.94 4.65
C ALA A 187 3.85 -24.26 5.38
N ARG A 188 4.66 -24.62 6.38
CA ARG A 188 4.48 -25.87 7.15
C ARG A 188 3.32 -25.79 8.13
N LYS A 189 3.16 -24.64 8.79
CA LYS A 189 2.13 -24.43 9.82
C LYS A 189 0.75 -24.23 9.21
N TYR A 190 0.67 -23.60 8.03
CA TYR A 190 -0.58 -23.24 7.39
C TYR A 190 -0.62 -23.74 5.95
N GLY A 191 -1.31 -24.86 5.70
CA GLY A 191 -1.48 -25.42 4.35
C GLY A 191 -2.32 -24.55 3.39
N GLN A 192 -2.92 -23.47 3.89
CA GLN A 192 -3.70 -22.50 3.12
C GLN A 192 -2.87 -21.30 2.62
N VAL A 193 -1.55 -21.30 2.86
CA VAL A 193 -0.63 -20.24 2.42
C VAL A 193 0.13 -20.69 1.18
N SER A 194 0.26 -19.80 0.20
CA SER A 194 1.09 -20.04 -0.98
C SER A 194 1.93 -18.82 -1.34
N PHE A 195 3.12 -19.06 -1.89
CA PHE A 195 4.09 -18.03 -2.24
C PHE A 195 4.30 -18.01 -3.76
N ARG A 196 4.27 -16.81 -4.36
CA ARG A 196 4.44 -16.57 -5.80
C ARG A 196 5.57 -15.59 -6.07
N ALA A 197 6.57 -16.02 -6.83
CA ALA A 197 7.67 -15.18 -7.28
C ALA A 197 7.43 -14.68 -8.70
N CYS A 198 7.56 -13.37 -8.91
CA CYS A 198 7.38 -12.75 -10.22
C CYS A 198 8.49 -13.15 -11.20
N GLY A 199 8.12 -13.82 -12.31
CA GLY A 199 9.04 -14.26 -13.34
C GLY A 199 9.76 -13.11 -14.05
N ILE A 200 9.06 -12.00 -14.30
CA ILE A 200 9.68 -10.77 -14.84
C ILE A 200 10.76 -10.23 -13.89
N ALA A 201 10.48 -10.20 -12.58
CA ALA A 201 11.47 -9.76 -11.59
C ALA A 201 12.68 -10.71 -11.53
N MET A 202 12.44 -12.02 -11.63
CA MET A 202 13.51 -13.02 -11.69
C MET A 202 14.40 -12.84 -12.92
N GLN A 203 13.80 -12.60 -14.10
CA GLN A 203 14.54 -12.34 -15.33
C GLN A 203 15.39 -11.07 -15.22
N ALA A 204 14.81 -9.99 -14.67
CA ALA A 204 15.53 -8.74 -14.44
C ALA A 204 16.70 -8.92 -13.46
N ALA A 205 16.49 -9.64 -12.35
CA ALA A 205 17.53 -9.95 -11.37
C ALA A 205 18.64 -10.83 -11.97
N GLN A 206 18.28 -11.86 -12.75
CA GLN A 206 19.24 -12.73 -13.44
C GLN A 206 20.09 -11.95 -14.45
N ALA A 207 19.49 -11.05 -15.22
CA ALA A 207 20.21 -10.20 -16.18
C ALA A 207 21.18 -9.23 -15.49
N LYS A 208 20.78 -8.67 -14.35
CA LYS A 208 21.59 -7.73 -13.55
C LYS A 208 22.76 -8.42 -12.84
N GLU A 209 22.51 -9.57 -12.23
CA GLU A 209 23.49 -10.28 -11.40
C GLU A 209 24.36 -11.24 -12.21
N GLN A 210 23.94 -11.60 -13.43
CA GLN A 210 24.58 -12.58 -14.31
C GLN A 210 24.69 -13.98 -13.68
N ARG A 211 23.70 -14.34 -12.85
CA ARG A 211 23.63 -15.62 -12.11
C ARG A 211 22.20 -16.13 -12.09
N PRO A 212 21.99 -17.45 -12.04
CA PRO A 212 20.65 -18.00 -11.86
C PRO A 212 20.08 -17.57 -10.49
N ILE A 213 18.81 -17.19 -10.49
CA ILE A 213 18.07 -16.86 -9.26
C ILE A 213 17.39 -18.14 -8.78
N GLU A 214 17.81 -18.65 -7.64
CA GLU A 214 17.20 -19.82 -7.00
C GLU A 214 16.12 -19.37 -6.00
N LEU A 215 14.96 -20.04 -6.06
CA LEU A 215 13.84 -19.78 -5.15
C LEU A 215 13.84 -20.78 -4.01
N LEU A 216 13.18 -20.40 -2.92
CA LEU A 216 12.82 -21.34 -1.85
C LEU A 216 11.90 -22.44 -2.40
N PRO A 217 11.99 -23.70 -1.88
CA PRO A 217 11.11 -24.80 -2.29
C PRO A 217 9.61 -24.51 -2.12
N GLU A 218 9.26 -23.64 -1.17
CA GLU A 218 7.89 -23.23 -0.87
C GLU A 218 7.33 -22.20 -1.87
N ALA A 219 8.20 -21.57 -2.67
CA ALA A 219 7.84 -20.52 -3.62
C ALA A 219 7.70 -21.06 -5.04
N ALA A 220 6.57 -20.76 -5.68
CA ALA A 220 6.35 -21.07 -7.08
C ALA A 220 6.57 -19.83 -7.95
N ARG A 221 7.18 -20.01 -9.12
CA ARG A 221 7.30 -18.94 -10.13
C ARG A 221 5.96 -18.73 -10.84
N VAL A 222 5.58 -17.47 -11.03
CA VAL A 222 4.52 -17.03 -11.94
C VAL A 222 5.10 -16.21 -13.07
N ASP A 223 4.39 -16.04 -14.19
CA ASP A 223 4.89 -15.26 -15.32
C ASP A 223 5.03 -13.78 -14.95
N ALA A 224 3.92 -13.15 -14.52
CA ALA A 224 3.87 -11.78 -14.04
C ALA A 224 3.05 -11.65 -12.76
N ALA A 225 3.59 -10.92 -11.76
CA ALA A 225 2.87 -10.66 -10.52
C ALA A 225 1.57 -9.86 -10.73
N LEU A 226 1.57 -8.91 -11.66
CA LEU A 226 0.37 -8.11 -11.95
C LEU A 226 -0.76 -8.97 -12.51
N GLU A 227 -0.46 -9.90 -13.41
CA GLU A 227 -1.45 -10.84 -13.96
C GLU A 227 -2.03 -11.74 -12.87
N GLU A 228 -1.20 -12.23 -11.96
CA GLU A 228 -1.65 -12.97 -10.78
C GLU A 228 -2.59 -12.12 -9.92
N ILE A 229 -2.20 -10.87 -9.61
CA ILE A 229 -3.01 -9.96 -8.81
C ILE A 229 -4.38 -9.72 -9.47
N LEU A 230 -4.40 -9.39 -10.76
CA LEU A 230 -5.65 -9.14 -11.48
C LEU A 230 -6.54 -10.38 -11.52
N ARG A 231 -5.96 -11.57 -11.72
CA ARG A 231 -6.69 -12.84 -11.69
C ARG A 231 -7.35 -13.10 -10.34
N ARG A 232 -6.63 -12.85 -9.24
CA ARG A 232 -7.13 -13.05 -7.87
C ARG A 232 -8.20 -12.03 -7.51
N LEU A 233 -8.04 -10.77 -7.92
CA LEU A 233 -9.06 -9.74 -7.76
C LEU A 233 -10.37 -10.10 -8.48
N GLN A 234 -10.29 -10.64 -9.71
CA GLN A 234 -11.46 -11.15 -10.44
C GLN A 234 -12.12 -12.35 -9.74
N GLN A 235 -11.35 -13.15 -8.99
CA GLN A 235 -11.86 -14.25 -8.16
C GLN A 235 -12.46 -13.76 -6.83
N GLY A 236 -12.47 -12.45 -6.56
CA GLY A 236 -13.03 -11.85 -5.36
C GLY A 236 -12.09 -11.83 -4.16
N TRP A 237 -10.77 -12.00 -4.36
CA TRP A 237 -9.77 -11.94 -3.30
C TRP A 237 -9.61 -10.51 -2.79
N VAL A 238 -9.30 -10.38 -1.50
CA VAL A 238 -8.92 -9.09 -0.90
C VAL A 238 -7.44 -8.84 -1.20
N TYR A 239 -7.11 -7.69 -1.76
CA TYR A 239 -5.73 -7.30 -2.05
C TYR A 239 -5.17 -6.36 -0.99
N VAL A 240 -3.95 -6.65 -0.53
CA VAL A 240 -3.18 -5.84 0.40
C VAL A 240 -1.76 -5.67 -0.15
N LYS A 241 -1.22 -4.46 -0.08
CA LYS A 241 0.15 -4.14 -0.48
C LYS A 241 1.01 -3.85 0.75
N ALA A 242 2.18 -4.47 0.79
CA ALA A 242 3.25 -4.23 1.74
C ALA A 242 4.47 -3.58 1.06
#